data_AF-A0A4Q8UHH3-F1
#
_entry.id   AF-A0A4Q8UHH3-F1
#
_cell.length_a   1.000
_cell.length_b   1.000
_cell.length_c   1.000
_cell.angle_alpha   90.00
_cell.angle_beta   90.00
_cell.angle_gamma   90.00
#
_symmetry.space_group_name_H-M   'P 1'
#
loop_
_entity.id
_entity.type
_entity.pdbx_description
1 polymer ?
#
loop_
_entity_poly.entity_id
_entity_poly.type
_entity_poly.pdbx_seq_one_letter_code
_entity_poly.pdbx_strand_id
1 'polypeptide(L)'
;MDSLEEYKSFIDDAVATSRSMQSNWCLQGKYPDTAENSEINELLSTLNKKQLLVLSAMLERAKESGVHDLLALIHEKQILGNLEIYTSKSKLPVEPFGTEMHYDFISRKFGDDWPEL
;
A
#
# COMPACT_ATOMS: atom_id res chain seq x y z
N MET A 1 5.22 19.81 -13.90
CA MET A 1 4.18 18.98 -13.27
C MET A 1 3.74 19.77 -12.05
N ASP A 2 2.44 19.98 -11.92
CA ASP A 2 1.87 20.73 -10.80
C ASP A 2 2.07 19.96 -9.48
N SER A 3 2.21 20.68 -8.37
CA SER A 3 2.33 20.11 -7.02
C SER A 3 1.19 19.14 -6.67
N LEU A 4 0.00 19.39 -7.22
CA LEU A 4 -1.15 18.50 -7.12
C LEU A 4 -0.93 17.17 -7.85
N GLU A 5 -0.41 17.22 -9.09
CA GLU A 5 -0.17 16.01 -9.88
C GLU A 5 0.94 15.15 -9.27
N GLU A 6 1.94 15.78 -8.63
CA GLU A 6 2.96 15.07 -7.84
C GLU A 6 2.34 14.39 -6.60
N TYR A 7 1.33 15.00 -5.96
CA TYR A 7 0.58 14.37 -4.87
C TYR A 7 -0.21 13.16 -5.35
N LYS A 8 -0.97 13.32 -6.44
CA LYS A 8 -1.72 12.21 -7.03
C LYS A 8 -0.79 11.04 -7.37
N SER A 9 0.32 11.33 -8.06
CA SER A 9 1.33 10.34 -8.40
C SER A 9 1.91 9.65 -7.16
N PHE A 10 2.20 10.38 -6.09
CA PHE A 10 2.71 9.79 -4.85
C PHE A 10 1.73 8.79 -4.23
N ILE A 11 0.43 9.11 -4.22
CA ILE A 11 -0.60 8.20 -3.69
C ILE A 11 -0.84 7.02 -4.63
N ASP A 12 -0.87 7.25 -5.94
CA ASP A 12 -1.01 6.19 -6.94
C ASP A 12 0.17 5.20 -6.86
N ASP A 13 1.39 5.69 -6.63
CA ASP A 13 2.58 4.86 -6.39
C ASP A 13 2.46 4.07 -5.07
N ALA A 14 1.91 4.68 -4.01
CA ALA A 14 1.64 3.98 -2.75
C ALA A 14 0.61 2.85 -2.94
N VAL A 15 -0.45 3.07 -3.72
CA VAL A 15 -1.44 2.05 -4.12
C VAL A 15 -0.79 0.94 -4.94
N ALA A 16 0.06 1.27 -5.91
CA ALA A 16 0.77 0.26 -6.70
C ALA A 16 1.70 -0.59 -5.84
N THR A 17 2.36 0.02 -4.86
CA THR A 17 3.32 -0.63 -3.96
C THR A 17 2.65 -1.39 -2.80
N SER A 18 1.38 -1.14 -2.52
CA SER A 18 0.66 -1.83 -1.45
C SER A 18 0.30 -3.28 -1.79
N ARG A 19 0.48 -3.72 -3.04
CA ARG A 19 0.22 -5.09 -3.47
C ARG A 19 1.25 -6.06 -2.88
N SER A 20 0.79 -7.14 -2.26
CA SER A 20 1.70 -8.09 -1.61
C SER A 20 2.17 -9.18 -2.56
N MET A 21 3.47 -9.20 -2.87
CA MET A 21 4.08 -10.32 -3.61
C MET A 21 3.94 -11.65 -2.87
N GLN A 22 3.98 -11.61 -1.54
CA GLN A 22 3.82 -12.77 -0.66
C GLN A 22 2.40 -13.35 -0.74
N SER A 23 1.39 -12.49 -0.80
CA SER A 23 0.00 -12.89 -1.06
C SER A 23 -0.12 -13.66 -2.39
N ASN A 24 0.52 -13.16 -3.45
CA ASN A 24 0.54 -13.85 -4.76
C ASN A 24 1.23 -15.22 -4.70
N TRP A 25 2.36 -15.34 -4.01
CA TRP A 25 3.04 -16.62 -3.82
C TRP A 25 2.19 -17.63 -3.03
N CYS A 26 1.45 -17.17 -2.01
CA CYS A 26 0.48 -18.01 -1.31
C CYS A 26 -0.62 -18.52 -2.25
N LEU A 27 -1.15 -17.69 -3.17
CA LEU A 27 -2.14 -18.16 -4.16
C LEU A 27 -1.58 -19.22 -5.11
N GLN A 28 -0.29 -19.14 -5.41
CA GLN A 28 0.44 -20.13 -6.21
C GLN A 28 0.80 -21.39 -5.41
N GLY A 29 0.60 -21.36 -4.08
CA GLY A 29 0.91 -22.47 -3.17
C GLY A 29 2.40 -22.64 -2.87
N LYS A 30 3.25 -21.69 -3.28
CA LYS A 30 4.71 -21.77 -3.05
C LYS A 30 5.38 -20.39 -3.17
N TYR A 31 6.31 -20.12 -2.26
CA TYR A 31 7.31 -19.06 -2.35
C TYR A 31 8.49 -19.50 -3.27
N PRO A 32 9.42 -18.60 -3.64
CA PRO A 32 10.66 -18.99 -4.30
C PRO A 32 11.37 -20.15 -3.58
N ASP A 33 11.93 -21.07 -4.34
CA ASP A 33 12.53 -22.30 -3.81
C ASP A 33 13.92 -22.04 -3.22
N THR A 34 13.94 -21.60 -1.97
CA THR A 34 15.16 -21.31 -1.21
C THR A 34 15.13 -22.00 0.16
N ALA A 35 16.29 -22.15 0.80
CA ALA A 35 16.37 -22.78 2.12
C ALA A 35 15.56 -22.01 3.18
N GLU A 36 15.54 -20.68 3.11
CA GLU A 36 14.82 -19.80 4.01
C GLU A 36 13.29 -19.97 3.90
N ASN A 37 12.79 -20.35 2.71
CA ASN A 37 11.36 -20.53 2.45
C ASN A 37 10.90 -21.98 2.64
N SER A 38 11.77 -22.89 3.06
CA SER A 38 11.47 -24.34 3.12
C SER A 38 10.28 -24.64 4.03
N GLU A 39 10.26 -24.14 5.26
CA GLU A 39 9.17 -24.33 6.22
C GLU A 39 7.85 -23.68 5.74
N ILE A 40 7.95 -22.51 5.10
CA ILE A 40 6.78 -21.84 4.52
C ILE A 40 6.19 -22.69 3.39
N ASN A 41 7.04 -23.20 2.49
CA ASN A 41 6.62 -24.02 1.36
C ASN A 41 6.04 -25.37 1.82
N GLU A 42 6.62 -25.97 2.86
CA GLU A 42 6.07 -27.16 3.48
C GLU A 42 4.65 -26.87 4.02
N LEU A 43 4.48 -25.80 4.79
CA LEU A 43 3.16 -25.38 5.28
C LEU A 43 2.17 -25.18 4.12
N LEU A 44 2.53 -24.38 3.11
CA LEU A 44 1.64 -24.07 1.99
C LEU A 44 1.21 -25.33 1.22
N SER A 45 2.09 -26.33 1.12
CA SER A 45 1.78 -27.60 0.44
C SER A 45 0.66 -28.40 1.14
N THR A 46 0.44 -28.18 2.44
CA THR A 46 -0.61 -28.85 3.21
C THR A 46 -1.98 -28.17 3.09
N LEU A 47 -2.02 -26.94 2.58
CA LEU A 47 -3.22 -26.12 2.55
C LEU A 47 -4.04 -26.39 1.29
N ASN A 48 -5.37 -26.47 1.46
CA ASN A 48 -6.28 -26.50 0.32
C ASN A 48 -6.49 -25.08 -0.27
N LYS A 49 -7.09 -25.02 -1.46
CA LYS A 49 -7.33 -23.75 -2.18
C LYS A 49 -8.05 -22.69 -1.35
N LYS A 50 -9.05 -23.08 -0.54
CA LYS A 50 -9.80 -22.12 0.30
C LYS A 50 -8.90 -21.54 1.40
N GLN A 51 -8.08 -22.38 2.03
CA GLN A 51 -7.13 -21.92 3.05
C GLN A 51 -6.06 -21.00 2.44
N LEU A 52 -5.53 -21.33 1.26
CA LEU A 52 -4.58 -20.47 0.53
C LEU A 52 -5.19 -19.11 0.19
N LEU A 53 -6.45 -19.07 -0.27
CA LEU A 53 -7.18 -17.83 -0.54
C LEU A 53 -7.34 -16.96 0.72
N VAL A 54 -7.69 -17.58 1.86
CA VAL A 54 -7.82 -16.86 3.13
C VAL A 54 -6.47 -16.30 3.57
N LEU A 55 -5.41 -17.11 3.54
CA LEU A 55 -4.06 -16.69 3.93
C LEU A 55 -3.53 -15.56 3.03
N SER A 56 -3.68 -15.69 1.71
CA SER A 56 -3.33 -14.63 0.75
C SER A 56 -4.07 -13.34 1.07
N ALA A 57 -5.38 -13.39 1.31
CA ALA A 57 -6.17 -12.21 1.63
C ALA A 57 -5.80 -11.59 2.99
N MET A 58 -5.27 -12.36 3.94
CA MET A 58 -4.73 -11.83 5.20
C MET A 58 -3.40 -11.09 4.95
N LEU A 59 -2.50 -11.68 4.16
CA LEU A 59 -1.21 -11.07 3.82
C LEU A 59 -1.36 -9.78 3.02
N GLU A 60 -2.33 -9.75 2.09
CA GLU A 60 -2.67 -8.54 1.34
C GLU A 60 -3.12 -7.43 2.29
N ARG A 61 -4.12 -7.71 3.15
CA ARG A 61 -4.63 -6.73 4.13
C ARG A 61 -3.57 -6.25 5.11
N ALA A 62 -2.67 -7.14 5.55
CA ALA A 62 -1.58 -6.77 6.44
C ALA A 62 -0.61 -5.78 5.78
N LYS A 63 -0.28 -6.01 4.49
CA LYS A 63 0.56 -5.08 3.72
C LYS A 63 -0.14 -3.74 3.51
N GLU A 64 -1.41 -3.75 3.13
CA GLU A 64 -2.23 -2.56 2.94
C GLU A 64 -2.36 -1.74 4.23
N SER A 65 -2.64 -2.40 5.37
CA SER A 65 -2.71 -1.76 6.69
C SER A 65 -1.39 -1.08 7.05
N GLY A 66 -0.25 -1.73 6.79
CA GLY A 66 1.06 -1.13 7.06
C GLY A 66 1.33 0.13 6.22
N VAL A 67 0.88 0.16 4.96
CA VAL A 67 0.99 1.36 4.11
C VAL A 67 0.05 2.46 4.62
N HIS A 68 -1.19 2.12 4.92
CA HIS A 68 -2.17 3.03 5.51
C HIS A 68 -1.65 3.71 6.78
N ASP A 69 -1.15 2.93 7.74
CA ASP A 69 -0.69 3.45 9.03
C ASP A 69 0.53 4.36 8.88
N LEU A 70 1.43 4.04 7.93
CA LEU A 70 2.55 4.92 7.60
C LEU A 70 2.10 6.24 6.98
N LEU A 71 1.13 6.22 6.06
CA LEU A 71 0.57 7.45 5.47
C LEU A 71 -0.15 8.30 6.52
N ALA A 72 -0.87 7.68 7.46
CA ALA A 72 -1.49 8.38 8.57
C ALA A 72 -0.45 9.06 9.48
N LEU A 73 0.64 8.37 9.82
CA LEU A 73 1.75 8.94 10.57
C LEU A 73 2.41 10.12 9.83
N ILE A 74 2.71 9.94 8.53
CA ILE A 74 3.30 11.00 7.70
C ILE A 74 2.41 12.23 7.69
N HIS A 75 1.12 12.03 7.45
CA HIS A 75 0.13 13.09 7.40
C HIS A 75 0.04 13.86 8.75
N GLU A 76 -0.04 13.15 9.88
CA GLU A 76 -0.01 13.77 11.21
C GLU A 76 1.24 14.64 11.40
N LYS A 77 2.42 14.15 10.98
CA LYS A 77 3.67 14.92 11.05
C LYS A 77 3.67 16.16 10.15
N GLN A 78 3.00 16.11 8.99
CA GLN A 78 2.85 17.28 8.12
C GLN A 78 1.93 18.34 8.74
N ILE A 79 0.78 17.94 9.30
CA ILE A 79 -0.17 18.86 9.95
C ILE A 79 0.45 19.54 11.17
N LEU A 80 1.23 18.81 11.97
CA LEU A 80 1.94 19.37 13.12
C LEU A 80 3.15 20.25 12.74
N GLY A 81 3.44 20.43 11.44
CA GLY A 81 4.56 21.24 10.96
C GLY A 81 5.94 20.61 11.17
N ASN A 82 5.99 19.32 11.51
CA ASN A 82 7.23 18.61 11.83
C ASN A 82 7.85 17.90 10.62
N LEU A 83 7.11 17.77 9.52
CA LEU A 83 7.53 17.08 8.32
C LEU A 83 7.08 17.84 7.07
N GLU A 84 7.98 18.00 6.12
CA GLU A 84 7.68 18.44 4.77
C GLU A 84 8.23 17.40 3.80
N ILE A 85 7.47 17.09 2.76
CA ILE A 85 7.90 16.15 1.72
C ILE A 85 8.12 16.95 0.44
N TYR A 86 9.29 16.80 -0.14
CA TYR A 86 9.65 17.42 -1.41
C TYR A 86 9.90 16.34 -2.44
N THR A 87 9.27 16.48 -3.61
CA THR A 87 9.74 15.80 -4.82
C THR A 87 10.83 16.65 -5.48
N SER A 88 11.46 16.15 -6.54
CA SER A 88 12.48 16.91 -7.27
C SER A 88 11.96 18.22 -7.88
N LYS A 89 10.64 18.41 -7.95
CA LYS A 89 9.99 19.56 -8.60
C LYS A 89 9.26 20.49 -7.62
N SER A 90 8.67 19.96 -6.55
CA SER A 90 7.83 20.76 -5.65
C SER A 90 7.66 20.13 -4.26
N LYS A 91 7.27 20.96 -3.29
CA LYS A 91 6.71 20.50 -2.02
C LYS A 91 5.35 19.83 -2.28
N LEU A 92 5.13 18.66 -1.68
CA LEU A 92 3.82 18.00 -1.71
C LEU A 92 2.81 18.82 -0.88
N PRO A 93 1.62 19.12 -1.43
CA PRO A 93 0.56 19.78 -0.69
C PRO A 93 0.07 18.91 0.48
N VAL A 94 -0.49 19.56 1.49
CA VAL A 94 -1.14 18.92 2.63
C VAL A 94 -2.64 19.07 2.42
N GLU A 95 -3.36 17.94 2.39
CA GLU A 95 -4.82 17.87 2.17
C GLU A 95 -5.31 18.67 0.94
N PRO A 96 -4.74 18.45 -0.27
CA PRO A 96 -5.14 19.21 -1.46
C PRO A 96 -6.62 19.08 -1.81
N PHE A 97 -7.29 18.00 -1.37
CA PHE A 97 -8.72 17.74 -1.57
C PHE A 97 -9.55 17.89 -0.29
N GLY A 98 -8.97 18.39 0.80
CA GLY A 98 -9.62 18.45 2.11
C GLY A 98 -9.77 17.07 2.80
N THR A 99 -8.99 16.09 2.36
CA THR A 99 -8.92 14.71 2.88
C THR A 99 -7.51 14.34 3.28
N GLU A 100 -7.37 13.43 4.24
CA GLU A 100 -6.10 12.95 4.71
C GLU A 100 -5.41 12.01 3.69
N MET A 101 -4.09 11.93 3.77
CA MET A 101 -3.28 11.12 2.85
C MET A 101 -3.68 9.63 2.80
N HIS A 102 -4.01 9.07 3.96
CA HIS A 102 -4.43 7.66 4.07
C HIS A 102 -5.86 7.43 3.58
N TYR A 103 -6.72 8.45 3.65
CA TYR A 103 -8.07 8.41 3.06
C TYR A 103 -7.99 8.36 1.53
N ASP A 104 -7.18 9.22 0.94
CA ASP A 104 -6.97 9.25 -0.52
C ASP A 104 -6.38 7.93 -1.01
N PHE A 105 -5.41 7.35 -0.28
CA PHE A 105 -4.89 6.01 -0.56
C PHE A 105 -5.98 4.94 -0.60
N ILE A 106 -6.88 4.90 0.39
CA ILE A 106 -7.95 3.90 0.44
C ILE A 106 -8.93 4.11 -0.73
N SER A 107 -9.31 5.36 -1.01
CA SER A 107 -10.21 5.70 -2.11
C SER A 107 -9.63 5.25 -3.46
N ARG A 108 -8.35 5.57 -3.73
CA ARG A 108 -7.66 5.13 -4.95
C ARG A 108 -7.48 3.62 -5.00
N LYS A 109 -7.28 2.96 -3.86
CA LYS A 109 -7.20 1.49 -3.79
C LYS A 109 -8.53 0.82 -4.16
N PHE A 110 -9.66 1.43 -3.85
CA PHE A 110 -10.99 0.96 -4.23
C PHE A 110 -11.39 1.35 -5.67
N GLY A 111 -10.56 2.13 -6.36
CA GLY A 111 -10.75 2.50 -7.76
C GLY A 111 -11.58 3.77 -7.96
N ASP A 112 -11.76 4.57 -6.91
CA ASP A 112 -12.43 5.87 -7.04
C ASP A 112 -11.54 6.83 -7.84
N ASP A 113 -12.13 7.68 -8.67
CA ASP A 113 -11.40 8.70 -9.42
C ASP A 113 -10.95 9.87 -8.52
N TRP A 114 -9.88 10.56 -8.92
CA TRP A 114 -9.44 11.79 -8.27
C TRP A 114 -10.53 12.89 -8.34
N PRO A 115 -10.78 13.64 -7.26
CA PRO A 115 -11.72 14.77 -7.31
C PRO A 115 -11.29 15.83 -8.32
N GLU A 116 -12.27 16.44 -8.99
CA GLU A 116 -12.07 17.64 -9.79
C GLU A 116 -12.03 18.88 -8.88
N LEU A 117 -11.11 19.81 -9.15
CA LEU A 117 -10.93 21.07 -8.41
C LEU A 117 -11.40 22.27 -9.21
#